data_AF-A0A8B6H9D4-F1
#
_entry.id   AF-A0A8B6H9D4-F1
#
_cell.length_a   1.000
_cell.length_b   1.000
_cell.length_c   1.000
_cell.angle_alpha   90.00
_cell.angle_beta   90.00
_cell.angle_gamma   90.00
#
_symmetry.space_group_name_H-M   'P 1'
#
loop_
_entity.id
_entity.type
_entity.pdbx_description
1 polymer ?
#
loop_
_entity_poly.entity_id
_entity_poly.type
_entity_poly.pdbx_seq_one_letter_code
_entity_poly.pdbx_strand_id
1 'polypeptide(L)'
;MKCFNVIFNRCPVSQPIKECTEEQNTLLESDEYCGMLNPDRQELVTPFADCINADKKMAKELYDACVVDVCMNLGGPYQKEALCLALDALAQHCRKNNFNYQMWRNSDLCPMKCDEHSTYQFSSKCPATCENKNPTDEDCDLPAVEGCVCDDGYYLDDKKCVLESQCGCIADDNEYYKVVLFASLTNISYSADGNVIHECKKGK
;
A
#
# COMPACT_ATOMS: atom_id res chain seq x y z
N MET A 1 -12.80 29.77 -7.33
CA MET A 1 -13.33 28.43 -7.04
C MET A 1 -12.30 27.70 -6.20
N LYS A 2 -12.60 27.38 -4.93
CA LYS A 2 -11.71 26.59 -4.08
C LYS A 2 -12.45 25.28 -3.75
N CYS A 3 -11.82 24.16 -4.09
CA CYS A 3 -12.33 22.82 -3.83
C CYS A 3 -12.46 22.59 -2.33
N PHE A 4 -13.61 22.11 -1.88
CA PHE A 4 -13.76 21.49 -0.56
C PHE A 4 -13.51 19.99 -0.76
N ASN A 5 -12.64 19.41 0.05
CA ASN A 5 -11.88 18.18 -0.18
C ASN A 5 -10.78 18.31 -1.23
N VAL A 6 -9.59 18.71 -0.77
CA VAL A 6 -8.38 18.67 -1.61
C VAL A 6 -7.97 17.22 -1.90
N ILE A 7 -8.29 16.28 -1.00
CA ILE A 7 -7.85 14.89 -1.11
C ILE A 7 -8.93 13.95 -1.71
N PHE A 8 -10.22 14.16 -1.43
CA PHE A 8 -11.28 13.25 -1.90
C PHE A 8 -11.79 13.51 -3.33
N ASN A 9 -11.45 14.64 -3.97
CA ASN A 9 -12.02 15.07 -5.26
C ASN A 9 -13.57 14.99 -5.32
N ARG A 10 -14.24 15.05 -4.15
CA ARG A 10 -15.70 15.07 -4.06
C ARG A 10 -16.11 16.52 -3.86
N CYS A 11 -16.69 17.12 -4.90
CA CYS A 11 -17.30 18.44 -4.85
C CYS A 11 -18.80 18.35 -4.55
N PRO A 12 -19.26 18.49 -3.30
CA PRO A 12 -20.62 18.89 -3.00
C PRO A 12 -20.75 20.42 -3.04
N VAL A 13 -21.94 20.87 -3.43
CA VAL A 13 -22.36 22.26 -3.61
C VAL A 13 -22.03 23.11 -2.36
N SER A 14 -21.38 24.25 -2.60
CA SER A 14 -21.06 25.37 -1.68
C SER A 14 -21.53 25.22 -0.22
N GLN A 15 -20.70 24.65 0.65
CA GLN A 15 -20.85 24.78 2.09
C GLN A 15 -19.79 25.76 2.65
N PRO A 16 -20.09 26.52 3.72
CA PRO A 16 -19.13 27.42 4.34
C PRO A 16 -17.92 26.66 4.88
N ILE A 17 -16.73 27.25 4.74
CA ILE A 17 -15.52 26.74 5.38
C ILE A 17 -15.73 26.81 6.89
N LYS A 18 -15.80 25.66 7.56
CA LYS A 18 -15.70 25.61 9.02
C LYS A 18 -14.23 25.82 9.37
N GLU A 19 -13.93 26.97 9.95
CA GLU A 19 -12.60 27.25 10.49
C GLU A 19 -12.44 26.55 11.84
N CYS A 20 -11.27 25.95 12.07
CA CYS A 20 -10.91 25.42 13.37
C CYS A 20 -10.51 26.53 14.33
N THR A 21 -10.87 26.37 15.59
CA THR A 21 -10.35 27.19 16.69
C THR A 21 -8.84 27.00 16.85
N GLU A 22 -8.17 27.93 17.53
CA GLU A 22 -6.74 27.81 17.83
C GLU A 22 -6.42 26.52 18.58
N GLU A 23 -7.24 26.14 19.57
CA GLU A 23 -7.08 24.88 20.31
C GLU A 23 -7.14 23.65 19.40
N GLN A 24 -8.07 23.65 18.43
CA GLN A 24 -8.17 22.58 17.45
C GLN A 24 -6.97 22.57 16.51
N ASN A 25 -6.46 23.71 16.07
CA ASN A 25 -5.26 23.77 15.22
C ASN A 25 -4.04 23.21 15.95
N THR A 26 -3.85 23.56 17.23
CA THR A 26 -2.78 22.97 18.05
C THR A 26 -2.92 21.45 18.19
N LEU A 27 -4.14 20.92 18.32
CA LEU A 27 -4.38 19.48 18.33
C LEU A 27 -3.97 18.83 17.00
N LEU A 28 -4.30 19.46 15.87
CA LEU A 28 -4.03 18.95 14.52
C LEU A 28 -2.53 18.89 14.18
N GLU A 29 -1.68 19.63 14.89
CA GLU A 29 -0.22 19.60 14.74
C GLU A 29 0.43 18.33 15.32
N SER A 30 -0.31 17.52 16.10
CA SER A 30 0.21 16.29 16.72
C SER A 30 0.28 15.10 15.74
N ASP A 31 1.05 14.08 16.12
CA ASP A 31 1.26 12.83 15.35
C ASP A 31 -0.02 12.00 15.19
N GLU A 32 -0.96 12.13 16.13
CA GLU A 32 -2.28 11.48 16.07
C GLU A 32 -3.17 12.09 14.97
N TYR A 33 -2.78 13.27 14.46
CA TYR A 33 -3.46 14.03 13.44
C TYR A 33 -2.49 14.36 12.30
N CYS A 34 -2.45 15.60 11.82
CA CYS A 34 -1.73 15.96 10.60
C CYS A 34 -0.24 16.18 10.81
N GLY A 35 0.25 16.15 12.05
CA GLY A 35 1.63 16.44 12.38
C GLY A 35 2.62 15.64 11.55
N MET A 36 2.39 14.35 11.30
CA MET A 36 3.36 13.48 10.61
C MET A 36 3.75 13.98 9.21
N LEU A 37 2.94 14.85 8.60
CA LEU A 37 3.19 15.51 7.31
C LEU A 37 3.88 16.87 7.43
N ASN A 38 3.89 17.48 8.61
CA ASN A 38 4.30 18.87 8.83
C ASN A 38 5.82 19.04 8.58
N PRO A 39 6.24 19.74 7.51
CA PRO A 39 7.65 19.96 7.20
C PRO A 39 8.32 21.02 8.07
N ASP A 40 7.54 21.78 8.85
CA ASP A 40 7.99 22.93 9.64
C ASP A 40 8.27 22.55 11.10
N ARG A 41 8.18 21.26 11.47
CA ARG A 41 8.53 20.81 12.82
C ARG A 41 9.99 21.06 13.15
N GLN A 42 10.23 21.47 14.40
CA GLN A 42 11.58 21.66 14.92
C GLN A 42 12.39 20.35 14.92
N GLU A 43 11.75 19.24 15.31
CA GLU A 43 12.30 17.89 15.21
C GLU A 43 11.37 17.04 14.33
N LEU A 44 11.86 16.68 13.14
CA LEU A 44 11.10 15.89 12.17
C LEU A 44 11.29 14.40 12.43
N VAL A 45 10.68 13.90 13.51
CA VAL A 45 10.67 12.48 13.87
C VAL A 45 9.38 11.86 13.34
N THR A 46 9.43 11.34 12.11
CA THR A 46 8.27 10.75 11.43
C THR A 46 8.75 9.69 10.44
N PRO A 47 7.96 8.64 10.15
CA PRO A 47 8.26 7.67 9.08
C PRO A 47 8.58 8.31 7.72
N PHE A 48 8.14 9.56 7.50
CA PHE A 48 8.33 10.30 6.25
C PHE A 48 9.51 11.27 6.25
N ALA A 49 10.38 11.28 7.28
CA ALA A 49 11.37 12.35 7.45
C ALA A 49 12.28 12.55 6.23
N ASP A 50 12.81 11.48 5.65
CA ASP A 50 13.65 11.53 4.45
C ASP A 50 12.87 12.08 3.24
N CYS A 51 11.66 11.59 3.02
CA CYS A 51 10.79 12.03 1.94
C CYS A 51 10.34 13.50 2.07
N ILE A 52 9.97 13.94 3.28
CA ILE A 52 9.61 15.32 3.56
C ILE A 52 10.81 16.24 3.33
N ASN A 53 12.02 15.83 3.72
CA ASN A 53 13.23 16.61 3.45
C ASN A 53 13.54 16.69 1.94
N ALA A 54 13.21 15.65 1.18
CA ALA A 54 13.38 15.63 -0.28
C ALA A 54 12.37 16.54 -1.01
N ASP A 55 11.13 16.66 -0.53
CA ASP A 55 10.10 17.55 -1.09
C ASP A 55 9.23 18.22 -0.02
N LYS A 56 9.79 19.23 0.66
CA LYS A 56 9.09 20.01 1.70
C LYS A 56 7.85 20.72 1.17
N LYS A 57 7.86 21.12 -0.11
CA LYS A 57 6.75 21.85 -0.71
C LYS A 57 5.53 20.94 -0.84
N MET A 58 5.71 19.74 -1.38
CA MET A 58 4.64 18.74 -1.47
C MET A 58 4.13 18.35 -0.08
N ALA A 59 5.05 18.12 0.87
CA ALA A 59 4.68 17.83 2.25
C ALA A 59 3.82 18.95 2.87
N LYS A 60 4.18 20.21 2.64
CA LYS A 60 3.41 21.37 3.12
C LYS A 60 2.01 21.42 2.51
N GLU A 61 1.89 21.19 1.20
CA GLU A 61 0.59 21.18 0.51
C GLU A 61 -0.33 20.08 1.05
N LEU A 62 0.21 18.88 1.30
CA LEU A 62 -0.54 17.76 1.90
C LEU A 62 -0.86 18.00 3.39
N TYR A 63 0.05 18.61 4.14
CA TYR A 63 -0.18 19.00 5.53
C TYR A 63 -1.31 20.02 5.65
N ASP A 64 -1.29 21.08 4.84
CA ASP A 64 -2.32 22.12 4.85
C ASP A 64 -3.69 21.53 4.44
N ALA A 65 -3.71 20.65 3.44
CA ALA A 65 -4.90 19.92 3.05
C ALA A 65 -5.44 19.03 4.17
N CYS A 66 -4.55 18.30 4.86
CA CYS A 66 -4.91 17.46 6.01
C CYS A 66 -5.57 18.28 7.11
N VAL A 67 -4.96 19.40 7.51
CA VAL A 67 -5.48 20.25 8.59
C VAL A 67 -6.91 20.71 8.26
N VAL A 68 -7.14 21.15 7.02
CA VAL A 68 -8.46 21.58 6.55
C VAL A 68 -9.48 20.44 6.56
N ASP A 69 -9.15 19.29 5.94
CA ASP A 69 -10.09 18.17 5.78
C ASP A 69 -10.40 17.48 7.13
N VAL A 70 -9.40 17.33 8.01
CA VAL A 70 -9.57 16.75 9.35
C VAL A 70 -10.34 17.72 10.26
N CYS A 71 -10.08 19.03 10.17
CA CYS A 71 -10.82 20.05 10.92
C CYS A 71 -12.33 20.00 10.66
N MET A 72 -12.73 19.89 9.39
CA MET A 72 -14.13 19.84 8.99
C MET A 72 -14.85 18.62 9.55
N ASN A 73 -14.11 17.53 9.73
CA ASN A 73 -14.62 16.26 10.19
C ASN A 73 -14.28 15.97 11.66
N LEU A 74 -13.73 16.95 12.39
CA LEU A 74 -13.23 16.74 13.76
C LEU A 74 -14.37 16.28 14.69
N GLY A 75 -14.13 15.18 15.41
CA GLY A 75 -15.11 14.49 16.25
C GLY A 75 -16.16 13.67 15.49
N GLY A 76 -16.10 13.64 14.15
CA GLY A 76 -17.01 12.92 13.28
C GLY A 76 -16.43 11.62 12.71
N PRO A 77 -17.25 10.82 12.00
CA PRO A 77 -16.85 9.50 11.49
C PRO A 77 -15.78 9.55 10.40
N TYR A 78 -15.64 10.68 9.70
CA TYR A 78 -14.70 10.85 8.58
C TYR A 78 -13.34 11.45 8.98
N GLN A 79 -13.14 11.80 10.25
CA GLN A 79 -11.89 12.40 10.73
C GLN A 79 -10.68 11.52 10.41
N LYS A 80 -10.77 10.23 10.75
CA LYS A 80 -9.69 9.26 10.54
C LYS A 80 -9.47 8.98 9.06
N GLU A 81 -10.55 8.91 8.28
CA GLU A 81 -10.46 8.72 6.82
C GLU A 81 -9.70 9.87 6.14
N ALA A 82 -10.01 11.12 6.50
CA ALA A 82 -9.33 12.30 5.96
C ALA A 82 -7.83 12.29 6.27
N LEU A 83 -7.46 11.98 7.53
CA LEU A 83 -6.06 11.82 7.93
C LEU A 83 -5.36 10.72 7.11
N CYS A 84 -5.97 9.54 7.03
CA CYS A 84 -5.37 8.39 6.37
C CYS A 84 -5.11 8.62 4.89
N LEU A 85 -5.96 9.39 4.20
CA LEU A 85 -5.75 9.71 2.81
C LEU A 85 -4.62 10.72 2.60
N ALA A 86 -4.42 11.67 3.53
CA ALA A 86 -3.28 12.59 3.46
C ALA A 86 -1.95 11.86 3.61
N LEU A 87 -1.86 10.99 4.63
CA LEU A 87 -0.67 10.16 4.87
C LEU A 87 -0.40 9.21 3.70
N ASP A 88 -1.45 8.60 3.14
CA ASP A 88 -1.32 7.74 1.98
C ASP A 88 -0.88 8.51 0.73
N ALA A 89 -1.37 9.72 0.51
CA ALA A 89 -0.92 10.58 -0.58
C ALA A 89 0.57 10.93 -0.45
N LEU A 90 1.06 11.19 0.77
CA LEU A 90 2.48 11.40 1.02
C LEU A 90 3.28 10.13 0.74
N ALA A 91 2.85 8.97 1.25
CA ALA A 91 3.50 7.68 0.98
C ALA A 91 3.58 7.36 -0.52
N GLN A 92 2.49 7.60 -1.26
CA GLN A 92 2.46 7.44 -2.71
C GLN A 92 3.44 8.39 -3.41
N HIS A 93 3.53 9.64 -2.97
CA HIS A 93 4.50 10.60 -3.48
C HIS A 93 5.95 10.14 -3.21
N CYS A 94 6.25 9.69 -1.99
CA CYS A 94 7.57 9.17 -1.64
C CYS A 94 7.96 8.00 -2.56
N ARG A 95 7.08 7.01 -2.67
CA ARG A 95 7.26 5.84 -3.54
C ARG A 95 7.47 6.22 -5.00
N LYS A 96 6.64 7.11 -5.54
CA LYS A 96 6.71 7.53 -6.96
C LYS A 96 8.04 8.21 -7.30
N ASN A 97 8.65 8.90 -6.34
CA ASN A 97 9.91 9.63 -6.53
C ASN A 97 11.12 8.87 -5.96
N ASN A 98 10.95 7.61 -5.54
CA ASN A 98 11.99 6.80 -4.90
C ASN A 98 12.61 7.45 -3.66
N PHE A 99 11.83 8.24 -2.92
CA PHE A 99 12.25 8.78 -1.62
C PHE A 99 11.96 7.75 -0.53
N ASN A 100 12.93 7.58 0.38
CA ASN A 100 12.78 6.65 1.49
C ASN A 100 11.69 7.11 2.47
N TYR A 101 10.95 6.14 2.98
CA TYR A 101 10.02 6.29 4.09
C TYR A 101 9.94 4.96 4.85
N GLN A 102 9.41 4.98 6.07
CA GLN A 102 9.23 3.79 6.91
C GLN A 102 7.74 3.43 7.00
N MET A 103 7.41 2.28 7.62
CA MET A 103 6.02 1.95 7.95
C MET A 103 5.39 3.07 8.78
N TRP A 104 4.21 3.51 8.33
CA TRP A 104 3.45 4.55 9.02
C TRP A 104 2.07 4.06 9.45
N ARG A 105 1.56 2.97 8.86
CA ARG A 105 0.32 2.33 9.30
C ARG A 105 0.59 1.38 10.46
N ASN A 106 -0.38 1.26 11.34
CA ASN A 106 -0.40 0.27 12.43
C ASN A 106 -1.85 -0.07 12.81
N SER A 107 -2.05 -0.86 13.86
CA SER A 107 -3.38 -1.27 14.34
C SER A 107 -4.28 -0.09 14.69
N ASP A 108 -3.69 1.00 15.18
CA ASP A 108 -4.40 2.17 15.69
C ASP A 108 -4.45 3.32 14.66
N LEU A 109 -3.47 3.39 13.75
CA LEU A 109 -3.36 4.41 12.70
C LEU A 109 -3.48 3.78 11.31
N CYS A 110 -4.61 4.06 10.65
CA CYS A 110 -4.85 3.70 9.25
C CYS A 110 -4.57 2.23 8.91
N PRO A 111 -5.14 1.27 9.68
CA PRO A 111 -4.84 -0.14 9.53
C PRO A 111 -5.15 -0.62 8.11
N MET A 112 -4.21 -1.37 7.53
CA MET A 112 -4.40 -2.04 6.25
C MET A 112 -4.93 -3.44 6.50
N LYS A 113 -6.06 -3.77 5.86
CA LYS A 113 -6.59 -5.14 5.89
C LYS A 113 -5.96 -5.94 4.76
N CYS A 114 -5.29 -7.03 5.12
CA CYS A 114 -4.78 -8.00 4.17
C CYS A 114 -5.78 -9.14 3.95
N ASP A 115 -5.74 -9.73 2.77
CA ASP A 115 -6.56 -10.89 2.42
C ASP A 115 -6.05 -12.14 3.15
N GLU A 116 -6.81 -13.24 3.07
CA GLU A 116 -6.41 -14.50 3.70
C GLU A 116 -5.01 -14.92 3.26
N HIS A 117 -4.24 -15.43 4.22
CA HIS A 117 -2.86 -15.91 4.04
C HIS A 117 -1.87 -14.82 3.61
N SER A 118 -2.12 -13.59 4.04
CA SER A 118 -1.20 -12.48 3.86
C SER A 118 -1.15 -11.58 5.08
N THR A 119 0.04 -11.02 5.32
CA THR A 119 0.34 -10.16 6.46
C THR A 119 0.84 -8.80 5.97
N TYR A 120 0.42 -7.74 6.65
CA TYR A 120 0.91 -6.39 6.39
C TYR A 120 2.34 -6.24 6.90
N GLN A 121 3.27 -5.86 6.01
CA GLN A 121 4.67 -5.70 6.33
C GLN A 121 5.34 -4.62 5.46
N PHE A 122 6.49 -4.11 5.92
CA PHE A 122 7.43 -3.39 5.07
C PHE A 122 8.29 -4.40 4.33
N SER A 123 7.99 -4.63 3.05
CA SER A 123 8.69 -5.65 2.30
C SER A 123 9.66 -5.05 1.31
N SER A 124 10.82 -5.67 1.20
CA SER A 124 11.73 -5.42 0.09
C SER A 124 11.07 -5.87 -1.22
N LYS A 125 11.09 -4.92 -2.16
CA LYS A 125 11.26 -4.96 -3.62
C LYS A 125 10.50 -5.98 -4.51
N CYS A 126 10.21 -7.24 -4.13
CA CYS A 126 9.23 -8.07 -4.83
C CYS A 126 8.58 -9.11 -3.91
N PRO A 127 7.26 -9.34 -4.01
CA PRO A 127 6.62 -10.47 -3.34
C PRO A 127 7.04 -11.79 -4.02
N ALA A 128 7.14 -12.86 -3.23
CA ALA A 128 7.25 -14.21 -3.79
C ALA A 128 5.96 -14.54 -4.55
N THR A 129 6.10 -14.94 -5.82
CA THR A 129 4.99 -15.31 -6.69
C THR A 129 5.04 -16.80 -7.02
N CYS A 130 3.96 -17.35 -7.58
CA CYS A 130 3.98 -18.72 -8.06
C CYS A 130 5.00 -18.94 -9.21
N GLU A 131 5.38 -17.88 -9.91
CA GLU A 131 6.38 -17.89 -10.98
C GLU A 131 7.80 -17.78 -10.42
N ASN A 132 8.05 -16.84 -9.49
CA ASN A 132 9.32 -16.69 -8.79
C ASN A 132 9.12 -16.81 -7.27
N LYS A 133 9.39 -18.01 -6.76
CA LYS A 133 9.21 -18.36 -5.34
C LYS A 133 10.29 -17.78 -4.44
N ASN A 134 11.47 -17.50 -4.99
CA ASN A 134 12.62 -17.01 -4.24
C ASN A 134 13.20 -15.76 -4.94
N PRO A 135 12.44 -14.65 -5.00
CA PRO A 135 12.94 -13.44 -5.62
C PRO A 135 14.16 -12.91 -4.87
N THR A 136 15.16 -12.52 -5.63
CA THR A 136 16.38 -11.88 -5.16
C THR A 136 16.26 -10.36 -5.31
N ASP A 137 17.13 -9.60 -4.64
CA ASP A 137 17.17 -8.15 -4.81
C ASP A 137 17.49 -7.72 -6.26
N GLU A 138 18.12 -8.58 -7.06
CA GLU A 138 18.40 -8.34 -8.49
C GLU A 138 17.14 -8.45 -9.36
N ASP A 139 16.12 -9.18 -8.92
CA ASP A 139 14.85 -9.32 -9.65
C ASP A 139 13.99 -8.05 -9.56
N CYS A 140 14.40 -7.06 -8.76
CA CYS A 140 13.55 -5.97 -8.31
C CYS A 140 14.26 -4.61 -8.26
N ASP A 141 14.02 -3.78 -9.28
CA ASP A 141 14.53 -2.40 -9.31
C ASP A 141 13.73 -1.41 -8.45
N LEU A 142 12.62 -1.84 -7.84
CA LEU A 142 11.73 -0.96 -7.08
C LEU A 142 12.20 -0.76 -5.63
N PRO A 143 11.95 0.39 -4.98
CA PRO A 143 12.23 0.58 -3.56
C PRO A 143 11.32 -0.31 -2.67
N ALA A 144 11.75 -0.55 -1.44
CA ALA A 144 10.90 -1.24 -0.45
C ALA A 144 9.66 -0.40 -0.15
N VAL A 145 8.52 -1.07 -0.04
CA VAL A 145 7.22 -0.43 0.21
C VAL A 145 6.44 -1.26 1.22
N GLU A 146 5.59 -0.58 1.99
CA GLU A 146 4.60 -1.27 2.81
C GLU A 146 3.52 -1.91 1.93
N GLY A 147 3.00 -3.05 2.37
CA GLY A 147 1.91 -3.74 1.69
C GLY A 147 1.58 -5.08 2.33
N CYS A 148 0.58 -5.75 1.78
CA CYS A 148 0.26 -7.12 2.14
C CYS A 148 1.20 -8.07 1.39
N VAL A 149 1.85 -8.97 2.12
CA VAL A 149 2.73 -10.01 1.57
C VAL A 149 2.22 -11.36 2.00
N CYS A 150 2.31 -12.35 1.11
CA CYS A 150 1.88 -13.70 1.40
C CYS A 150 2.67 -14.28 2.58
N ASP A 151 1.97 -15.00 3.46
CA ASP A 151 2.58 -15.69 4.60
C ASP A 151 3.52 -16.82 4.11
N ASP A 152 4.44 -17.26 4.96
CA ASP A 152 5.36 -18.37 4.64
C ASP A 152 4.60 -19.61 4.14
N GLY A 153 5.02 -20.13 2.98
CA GLY A 153 4.37 -21.28 2.31
C GLY A 153 3.22 -20.90 1.36
N TYR A 154 2.89 -19.60 1.27
CA TYR A 154 1.95 -19.05 0.29
C TYR A 154 2.67 -18.17 -0.73
N TYR A 155 2.15 -18.18 -1.95
CA TYR A 155 2.73 -17.47 -3.09
C TYR A 155 1.66 -16.63 -3.78
N LEU A 156 2.05 -15.45 -4.25
CA LEU A 156 1.14 -14.56 -4.95
C LEU A 156 0.82 -15.14 -6.34
N ASP A 157 -0.46 -15.40 -6.59
CA ASP A 157 -1.04 -15.70 -7.90
C ASP A 157 -2.13 -14.66 -8.20
N ASP A 158 -1.85 -13.77 -9.15
CA ASP A 158 -2.55 -12.51 -9.40
C ASP A 158 -2.71 -11.60 -8.17
N LYS A 159 -3.77 -11.82 -7.40
CA LYS A 159 -4.19 -10.99 -6.26
C LYS A 159 -4.40 -11.81 -5.00
N LYS A 160 -4.11 -13.12 -5.04
CA LYS A 160 -4.37 -14.03 -3.94
C LYS A 160 -3.10 -14.77 -3.55
N CYS A 161 -2.97 -14.99 -2.26
CA CYS A 161 -1.95 -15.86 -1.71
C CYS A 161 -2.49 -17.29 -1.71
N VAL A 162 -1.86 -18.15 -2.49
CA VAL A 162 -2.26 -19.56 -2.65
C VAL A 162 -1.15 -20.47 -2.14
N LEU A 163 -1.51 -21.68 -1.72
CA LEU A 163 -0.50 -22.66 -1.32
C LEU A 163 0.38 -23.01 -2.53
N GLU A 164 1.63 -23.40 -2.29
CA GLU A 164 2.51 -23.89 -3.36
C GLU A 164 1.86 -24.99 -4.21
N SER A 165 1.09 -25.86 -3.55
CA SER A 165 0.39 -26.97 -4.22
C SER A 165 -0.71 -26.52 -5.19
N GLN A 166 -1.14 -25.26 -5.11
CA GLN A 166 -2.14 -24.61 -5.95
C GLN A 166 -1.51 -23.71 -7.02
N CYS A 167 -0.20 -23.45 -6.95
CA CYS A 167 0.51 -22.73 -8.00
C CYS A 167 0.46 -23.48 -9.32
N GLY A 168 0.61 -22.70 -10.40
CA GLY A 168 0.91 -23.14 -11.76
C GLY A 168 2.22 -23.94 -11.87
N CYS A 169 2.67 -24.04 -13.10
CA CYS A 169 3.92 -24.70 -13.44
C CYS A 169 4.66 -23.91 -14.51
N ILE A 170 5.98 -24.05 -14.51
CA ILE A 170 6.83 -23.60 -15.60
C ILE A 170 6.93 -24.76 -16.59
N ALA A 171 6.52 -24.57 -17.84
CA ALA A 171 6.62 -25.61 -18.86
C ALA A 171 8.02 -25.63 -19.52
N ASP A 172 8.24 -26.53 -20.48
CA ASP A 172 9.55 -26.72 -21.13
C ASP A 172 10.04 -25.50 -21.91
N ASP A 173 9.14 -24.60 -22.30
CA ASP A 173 9.43 -23.30 -22.93
C ASP A 173 9.80 -22.21 -21.92
N ASN A 174 9.87 -22.55 -20.63
CA ASN A 174 10.18 -21.65 -19.52
C ASN A 174 9.10 -20.59 -19.24
N GLU A 175 7.88 -20.80 -19.73
CA GLU A 175 6.73 -19.94 -19.44
C GLU A 175 5.91 -20.47 -18.26
N TYR A 176 5.39 -19.58 -17.41
CA TYR A 176 4.51 -19.93 -16.29
C TYR A 176 3.05 -20.07 -16.77
N TYR A 177 2.44 -21.21 -16.45
CA TYR A 177 1.06 -21.48 -16.75
C TYR A 177 0.26 -21.89 -15.51
N LYS A 178 -0.95 -21.34 -15.34
CA LYS A 178 -1.83 -21.60 -14.19
C LYS A 178 -2.56 -22.94 -14.24
N VAL A 179 -2.54 -23.69 -13.14
CA VAL A 179 -3.29 -24.96 -13.07
C VAL A 179 -4.78 -24.73 -13.18
N VAL A 180 -5.40 -25.37 -14.18
CA VAL A 180 -6.86 -25.39 -14.35
C VAL A 180 -7.47 -26.74 -13.99
N LEU A 181 -6.65 -27.80 -13.89
CA LEU A 181 -7.09 -29.13 -13.48
C LEU A 181 -5.98 -29.89 -12.74
N PHE A 182 -6.30 -30.43 -11.55
CA PHE A 182 -5.42 -31.35 -10.80
C PHE A 182 -5.86 -32.80 -11.00
N ALA A 183 -5.03 -33.62 -11.63
CA ALA A 183 -5.27 -35.07 -11.72
C ALA A 183 -4.62 -35.79 -10.52
N SER A 184 -5.43 -36.14 -9.52
CA SER A 184 -4.97 -36.73 -8.24
C SER A 184 -4.30 -38.10 -8.36
N LEU A 185 -4.38 -38.78 -9.51
CA LEU A 185 -3.87 -40.15 -9.69
C LEU A 185 -2.41 -40.22 -10.14
N THR A 186 -1.84 -39.14 -10.68
CA THR A 186 -0.52 -39.16 -11.33
C THR A 186 0.43 -38.03 -10.87
N ASN A 187 0.00 -37.18 -9.92
CA ASN A 187 0.70 -35.95 -9.55
C ASN A 187 1.01 -35.05 -10.78
N ILE A 188 0.15 -35.12 -11.80
CA ILE A 188 0.23 -34.28 -13.00
C ILE A 188 -0.73 -33.11 -12.80
N SER A 189 -0.18 -31.90 -12.92
CA SER A 189 -0.95 -30.68 -13.02
C SER A 189 -1.16 -30.37 -14.50
N TYR A 190 -2.39 -30.04 -14.88
CA TYR A 190 -2.70 -29.58 -16.22
C TYR A 190 -2.95 -28.08 -16.21
N SER A 191 -2.26 -27.41 -17.10
CA SER A 191 -2.34 -25.97 -17.27
C SER A 191 -2.87 -25.61 -18.65
N ALA A 192 -3.58 -24.50 -18.79
CA ALA A 192 -4.20 -24.11 -20.07
C ALA A 192 -3.77 -22.72 -20.54
N ASP A 193 -3.34 -22.63 -21.79
CA ASP A 193 -3.25 -21.39 -22.56
C ASP A 193 -4.06 -21.51 -23.85
N GLY A 194 -5.02 -20.62 -24.08
CA GLY A 194 -5.74 -20.54 -25.35
C GLY A 194 -6.38 -21.85 -25.85
N ASN A 195 -6.68 -22.81 -24.95
CA ASN A 195 -7.17 -24.21 -25.16
C ASN A 195 -6.12 -25.32 -25.32
N VAL A 196 -4.83 -25.06 -25.16
CA VAL A 196 -3.77 -26.09 -25.15
C VAL A 196 -3.53 -26.54 -23.71
N ILE A 197 -3.56 -27.85 -23.46
CA ILE A 197 -3.27 -28.43 -22.15
C ILE A 197 -1.78 -28.80 -22.08
N HIS A 198 -1.06 -28.23 -21.12
CA HIS A 198 0.32 -28.56 -20.83
C HIS A 198 0.41 -29.52 -19.63
N GLU A 199 1.19 -30.59 -19.77
CA GLU A 199 1.50 -31.52 -18.68
C GLU A 199 2.67 -31.00 -17.87
N CYS A 200 2.45 -30.79 -16.58
CA CYS A 200 3.48 -30.30 -15.68
C CYS A 200 3.79 -31.29 -14.57
N LYS A 201 5.08 -31.49 -14.32
CA LYS A 201 5.56 -32.26 -13.16
C LYS A 201 5.59 -31.35 -11.93
N LYS A 202 4.94 -31.80 -10.85
CA LYS A 202 4.94 -31.09 -9.56
C LYS A 202 6.37 -31.08 -8.98
N GLY A 203 6.91 -29.90 -8.70
CA GLY A 203 8.12 -29.71 -7.90
C GLY A 203 9.44 -30.14 -8.57
N LYS A 204 10.17 -29.17 -9.10
CA LYS A 204 11.62 -29.10 -8.92
C LYS A 204 11.95 -27.79 -8.24
#